data_AF-A0A1Y1Y6R8-F1
#
_entry.id   AF-A0A1Y1Y6R8-F1
#
_cell.length_a   1.000
_cell.length_b   1.000
_cell.length_c   1.000
_cell.angle_alpha   90.00
_cell.angle_beta   90.00
_cell.angle_gamma   90.00
#
_symmetry.space_group_name_H-M   'P 1'
#
loop_
_entity.id
_entity.type
_entity.pdbx_description
1 polymer ?
#
loop_
_entity_poly.entity_id
_entity_poly.type
_entity_poly.pdbx_seq_one_letter_code
_entity_poly.pdbx_strand_id
1 'polypeptide(L)'
;MVKITSILSCAIFGAVSFISTSEALPAPASEAVQEVHLSQLSDVKSKLEGITNLASCSLDHRYKNGECTDWADARYYQLTCKHTTWMSDASSWTSNARSTGSWTVSSQPRVPSIIVIQPGHQGCGAAGHVGIVERINSDGSVYTSNWNFEFDGKGGLYTMSYGNFNTGNGVTFLWH
;
A
#
# COMPACT_ATOMS: atom_id res chain seq x y z
N MET A 1 -24.05 59.28 -22.93
CA MET A 1 -24.43 59.74 -21.57
C MET A 1 -23.35 59.22 -20.63
N VAL A 2 -22.50 59.96 -19.92
CA VAL A 2 -22.39 61.39 -19.56
C VAL A 2 -20.89 61.67 -19.31
N LYS A 3 -20.38 62.71 -19.98
CA LYS A 3 -19.45 63.79 -19.59
C LYS A 3 -18.29 63.50 -18.59
N ILE A 4 -17.01 63.68 -18.99
CA ILE A 4 -16.18 64.94 -18.94
C ILE A 4 -15.85 65.29 -17.47
N THR A 5 -14.60 65.47 -17.00
CA THR A 5 -13.57 66.49 -17.32
C THR A 5 -12.34 66.15 -16.44
N SER A 6 -11.09 66.23 -16.92
CA SER A 6 -10.13 67.36 -16.76
C SER A 6 -9.92 67.79 -15.28
N ILE A 7 -8.71 67.98 -14.74
CA ILE A 7 -7.86 69.16 -15.01
C ILE A 7 -6.42 68.89 -14.55
N LEU A 8 -5.50 69.36 -15.39
CA LEU A 8 -4.06 69.54 -15.21
C LEU A 8 -3.77 70.69 -14.22
N SER A 9 -2.84 70.54 -13.28
CA SER A 9 -2.15 71.71 -12.72
C SER A 9 -0.74 71.41 -12.20
N CYS A 10 0.10 72.42 -12.42
CA CYS A 10 1.55 72.52 -12.35
C CYS A 10 2.07 72.76 -10.91
N ALA A 11 3.30 72.33 -10.59
CA ALA A 11 4.27 73.13 -9.81
C ALA A 11 5.64 72.40 -9.72
N ILE A 12 6.70 72.94 -10.34
CA ILE A 12 7.78 73.79 -9.78
C ILE A 12 8.99 72.99 -9.25
N PHE A 13 10.17 73.45 -9.71
CA PHE A 13 11.54 73.04 -9.43
C PHE A 13 11.94 73.02 -7.96
N GLY A 14 12.88 72.12 -7.61
CA GLY A 14 13.69 72.22 -6.39
C GLY A 14 14.80 71.19 -6.37
N ALA A 15 16.02 71.60 -6.72
CA ALA A 15 17.22 70.80 -6.48
C ALA A 15 17.60 70.94 -4.99
N VAL A 16 17.87 69.81 -4.33
CA VAL A 16 18.56 69.81 -3.03
C VAL A 16 19.53 68.63 -2.99
N SER A 17 20.82 68.95 -2.96
CA SER A 17 21.88 67.99 -2.66
C SER A 17 21.90 67.75 -1.15
N PHE A 18 21.80 66.49 -0.74
CA PHE A 18 22.16 66.06 0.61
C PHE A 18 23.30 65.04 0.53
N ILE A 19 24.45 65.44 1.06
CA ILE A 19 25.51 64.55 1.50
C ILE A 19 25.05 64.02 2.86
N SER A 20 24.96 62.70 3.04
CA SER A 20 25.02 62.13 4.38
C SER A 20 25.49 60.67 4.34
N THR A 21 26.71 60.50 4.85
CA THR A 21 27.15 59.41 5.74
C THR A 21 26.79 57.98 5.39
N SER A 22 27.84 57.24 5.05
CA SER A 22 27.93 55.78 5.03
C SER A 22 27.52 55.17 6.38
N GLU A 23 26.37 54.51 6.42
CA GLU A 23 26.06 53.48 7.41
C GLU A 23 26.05 52.14 6.66
N ALA A 24 26.99 51.26 6.98
CA ALA A 24 27.06 49.92 6.40
C ALA A 24 25.86 49.08 6.87
N LEU A 25 25.07 48.57 5.93
CA LEU A 25 24.05 47.56 6.21
C LEU A 25 24.74 46.27 6.73
N PRO A 26 24.20 45.59 7.76
CA PRO A 26 24.60 44.22 8.03
C PRO A 26 24.23 43.35 6.81
N ALA A 27 25.17 42.52 6.37
CA ALA A 27 24.96 41.58 5.28
C ALA A 27 23.70 40.73 5.54
N PRO A 28 22.86 40.45 4.52
CA PRO A 28 21.72 39.57 4.69
C PRO A 28 22.24 38.14 4.92
N ALA A 29 21.71 37.48 5.95
CA ALA A 29 21.88 36.06 6.24
C ALA A 29 21.35 35.21 5.08
N SER A 30 22.13 35.09 4.00
CA SER A 30 21.79 34.33 2.80
C SER A 30 22.26 32.87 2.86
N GLU A 31 23.12 32.52 3.82
CA GLU A 31 23.74 31.19 3.86
C GLU A 31 22.92 30.17 4.67
N ALA A 32 22.02 30.61 5.55
CA ALA A 32 21.25 29.71 6.42
C ALA A 32 19.99 29.10 5.77
N VAL A 33 19.51 29.64 4.66
CA VAL A 33 18.23 29.20 4.05
C VAL A 33 18.40 27.96 3.17
N GLN A 34 19.59 27.75 2.60
CA GLN A 34 19.82 26.69 1.61
C GLN A 34 20.15 25.33 2.24
N GLU A 35 20.72 25.33 3.45
CA GLU A 35 21.10 24.11 4.19
C GLU A 35 19.90 23.43 4.88
N VAL A 36 18.85 24.20 5.20
CA VAL A 36 17.60 23.69 5.81
C VAL A 36 16.77 22.88 4.81
N HIS A 37 16.84 23.16 3.51
CA HIS A 37 16.01 22.46 2.52
C HIS A 37 16.54 21.07 2.14
N LEU A 38 17.88 20.92 2.04
CA LEU A 38 18.53 19.66 1.70
C LEU A 38 18.47 18.63 2.83
N SER A 39 18.62 19.08 4.09
CA SER A 39 18.52 18.22 5.28
C SER A 39 17.10 17.67 5.49
N GLN A 40 16.08 18.49 5.26
CA GLN A 40 14.67 18.06 5.33
C GLN A 40 14.32 17.06 4.22
N LEU A 41 14.84 17.24 3.00
CA LEU A 41 14.66 16.30 1.89
C LEU A 41 15.35 14.96 2.14
N SER A 42 16.56 14.96 2.72
CA SER A 42 17.25 13.73 3.07
C SER A 42 16.53 12.97 4.19
N ASP A 43 15.95 13.67 5.17
CA ASP A 43 15.16 13.06 6.24
C ASP A 43 13.83 12.49 5.72
N VAL A 44 13.14 13.19 4.81
CA VAL A 44 11.93 12.67 4.17
C VAL A 44 12.26 11.45 3.32
N LYS A 45 13.38 11.45 2.57
CA LYS A 45 13.84 10.31 1.79
C LYS A 45 14.24 9.13 2.67
N SER A 46 15.00 9.37 3.74
CA SER A 46 15.40 8.35 4.72
C SER A 46 14.20 7.75 5.44
N LYS A 47 13.22 8.59 5.79
CA LYS A 47 11.98 8.13 6.41
C LYS A 47 11.11 7.37 5.39
N LEU A 48 11.04 7.81 4.14
CA LEU A 48 10.36 7.08 3.06
C LEU A 48 11.02 5.72 2.79
N GLU A 49 12.35 5.69 2.70
CA GLU A 49 13.14 4.46 2.55
C GLU A 49 12.97 3.55 3.77
N GLY A 50 12.96 4.13 4.98
CA GLY A 50 12.65 3.43 6.23
C GLY A 50 11.23 2.87 6.24
N ILE A 51 10.22 3.63 5.77
CA ILE A 51 8.82 3.16 5.63
C ILE A 51 8.73 2.05 4.57
N THR A 52 9.51 2.12 3.48
CA THR A 52 9.59 1.05 2.48
C THR A 52 10.32 -0.20 2.99
N ASN A 53 11.26 -0.04 3.92
CA ASN A 53 12.00 -1.14 4.56
C ASN A 53 11.29 -1.73 5.79
N LEU A 54 10.26 -1.05 6.32
CA LEU A 54 9.55 -1.46 7.54
C LEU A 54 8.36 -2.40 7.31
N ALA A 55 7.95 -2.71 6.08
CA ALA A 55 6.62 -3.32 5.88
C ALA A 55 6.54 -4.46 4.86
N SER A 56 7.65 -5.08 4.45
CA SER A 56 7.53 -6.36 3.75
C SER A 56 8.75 -7.25 3.94
N CYS A 57 8.52 -8.44 4.50
CA CYS A 57 9.52 -9.50 4.43
C CYS A 57 9.75 -9.90 2.97
N SER A 58 10.90 -10.50 2.65
CA SER A 58 11.12 -11.03 1.30
C SER A 58 10.09 -12.12 1.00
N LEU A 59 9.66 -12.22 -0.26
CA LEU A 59 8.84 -13.34 -0.70
C LEU A 59 9.63 -14.65 -0.50
N ASP A 60 9.13 -15.52 0.37
CA ASP A 60 9.78 -16.78 0.75
C ASP A 60 8.84 -17.97 0.56
N HIS A 61 9.19 -18.86 -0.36
CA HIS A 61 8.40 -20.05 -0.72
C HIS A 61 8.86 -21.26 0.09
N ARG A 62 8.11 -21.60 1.13
CA ARG A 62 8.41 -22.78 1.98
C ARG A 62 7.98 -24.10 1.35
N TYR A 63 6.91 -24.10 0.56
CA TYR A 63 6.38 -25.32 -0.06
C TYR A 63 7.14 -25.69 -1.34
N LYS A 64 7.52 -24.71 -2.16
CA LYS A 64 8.27 -24.89 -3.42
C LYS A 64 7.62 -25.90 -4.37
N ASN A 65 6.30 -25.85 -4.47
CA ASN A 65 5.52 -26.77 -5.29
C ASN A 65 4.62 -26.06 -6.32
N GLY A 66 4.53 -24.72 -6.28
CA GLY A 66 3.74 -23.95 -7.24
C GLY A 66 2.23 -24.00 -6.98
N GLU A 67 1.80 -24.59 -5.88
CA GLU A 67 0.40 -24.72 -5.48
C GLU A 67 -0.16 -23.42 -4.87
N CYS A 68 -1.49 -23.37 -4.72
CA CYS A 68 -2.17 -22.25 -4.07
C CYS A 68 -1.64 -21.96 -2.65
N THR A 69 -1.33 -23.02 -1.88
CA THR A 69 -0.81 -22.94 -0.51
C THR A 69 0.58 -22.32 -0.44
N ASP A 70 1.45 -22.60 -1.42
CA ASP A 70 2.79 -22.04 -1.54
C ASP A 70 2.74 -20.53 -1.76
N TRP A 71 1.91 -20.09 -2.71
CA TRP A 71 1.71 -18.67 -2.97
C TRP A 71 1.11 -17.95 -1.76
N ALA A 72 0.03 -18.50 -1.19
CA ALA A 72 -0.65 -17.87 -0.07
C ALA A 72 0.27 -17.70 1.15
N ASP A 73 1.01 -18.74 1.53
CA ASP A 73 1.96 -18.64 2.65
C ASP A 73 3.09 -17.64 2.36
N ALA A 74 3.70 -17.68 1.17
CA ALA A 74 4.80 -16.81 0.80
C ALA A 74 4.38 -15.34 0.69
N ARG A 75 3.26 -15.06 0.02
CA ARG A 75 2.74 -13.70 -0.18
C ARG A 75 2.20 -13.12 1.12
N TYR A 76 1.56 -13.92 1.97
CA TYR A 76 1.16 -13.47 3.30
C TYR A 76 2.39 -13.12 4.15
N TYR A 77 3.43 -13.97 4.15
CA TYR A 77 4.69 -13.67 4.81
C TYR A 77 5.33 -12.38 4.27
N GLN A 78 5.36 -12.20 2.95
CA GLN A 78 5.86 -10.96 2.36
C GLN A 78 5.13 -9.73 2.92
N LEU A 79 3.82 -9.80 3.13
CA LEU A 79 3.01 -8.66 3.57
C LEU A 79 2.99 -8.46 5.09
N THR A 80 3.19 -9.52 5.87
CA THR A 80 2.96 -9.48 7.32
C THR A 80 4.10 -10.04 8.17
N CYS A 81 5.18 -10.50 7.53
CA CYS A 81 6.30 -11.18 8.17
C CYS A 81 5.89 -12.39 9.04
N LYS A 82 4.77 -13.05 8.71
CA LYS A 82 4.38 -14.32 9.32
C LYS A 82 3.99 -15.35 8.27
N HIS A 83 4.58 -16.52 8.43
CA HIS A 83 4.15 -17.73 7.76
C HIS A 83 3.01 -18.40 8.54
N THR A 84 2.24 -19.23 7.85
CA THR A 84 1.34 -20.19 8.50
C THR A 84 2.12 -21.11 9.43
N THR A 85 1.53 -21.47 10.57
CA THR A 85 2.12 -22.42 11.52
C THR A 85 1.81 -23.88 11.17
N TRP A 86 1.18 -24.12 10.02
CA TRP A 86 0.82 -25.44 9.49
C TRP A 86 1.24 -25.58 8.03
N MET A 87 1.41 -26.82 7.59
CA MET A 87 1.71 -27.19 6.20
C MET A 87 0.73 -28.29 5.75
N SER A 88 -0.37 -27.92 5.10
CA SER A 88 -1.42 -28.85 4.64
C SER A 88 -2.11 -28.36 3.38
N ASP A 89 -3.02 -29.17 2.83
CA ASP A 89 -3.98 -28.75 1.80
C ASP A 89 -4.87 -27.61 2.29
N ALA A 90 -5.36 -26.80 1.35
CA ALA A 90 -6.18 -25.62 1.59
C ALA A 90 -7.44 -25.90 2.42
N SER A 91 -8.10 -27.04 2.19
CA SER A 91 -9.32 -27.47 2.88
C SER A 91 -9.17 -27.51 4.41
N SER A 92 -7.96 -27.79 4.90
CA SER A 92 -7.65 -27.91 6.33
C SER A 92 -7.17 -26.61 6.99
N TRP A 93 -6.96 -25.53 6.23
CA TRP A 93 -6.36 -24.30 6.77
C TRP A 93 -7.25 -23.63 7.82
N THR A 94 -8.57 -23.62 7.62
CA THR A 94 -9.52 -23.06 8.60
C THR A 94 -9.46 -23.79 9.94
N SER A 95 -9.40 -25.12 9.94
CA SER A 95 -9.29 -25.92 11.17
C SER A 95 -7.91 -25.77 11.83
N ASN A 96 -6.84 -25.71 11.03
CA ASN A 96 -5.49 -25.51 11.55
C ASN A 96 -5.30 -24.12 12.17
N ALA A 97 -5.87 -23.07 11.56
CA ALA A 97 -5.84 -21.73 12.13
C ALA A 97 -6.52 -21.71 13.51
N ARG A 98 -7.70 -22.34 13.64
CA ARG A 98 -8.42 -22.45 14.92
C ARG A 98 -7.64 -23.20 15.99
N SER A 99 -6.88 -24.24 15.64
CA SER A 99 -6.15 -25.05 16.62
C SER A 99 -4.91 -24.35 17.20
N THR A 100 -4.37 -23.35 16.50
CA THR A 100 -3.13 -22.67 16.91
C THR A 100 -3.33 -21.57 17.95
N GLY A 101 -4.55 -21.02 18.07
CA GLY A 101 -4.90 -19.96 19.02
C GLY A 101 -4.29 -18.57 18.73
N SER A 102 -3.33 -18.45 17.81
CA SER A 102 -2.68 -17.19 17.41
C SER A 102 -3.21 -16.61 16.10
N TRP A 103 -4.12 -17.31 15.43
CA TRP A 103 -4.75 -16.88 14.19
C TRP A 103 -6.22 -16.56 14.41
N THR A 104 -6.66 -15.47 13.79
CA THR A 104 -8.08 -15.14 13.70
C THR A 104 -8.70 -15.86 12.51
N VAL A 105 -9.87 -16.46 12.73
CA VAL A 105 -10.72 -17.04 11.69
C VAL A 105 -12.03 -16.27 11.62
N SER A 106 -12.32 -15.68 10.47
CA SER A 106 -13.46 -14.78 10.29
C SER A 106 -14.28 -15.13 9.04
N SER A 107 -15.56 -14.80 9.08
CA SER A 107 -16.44 -14.79 7.89
C SER A 107 -16.37 -13.46 7.12
N GLN A 108 -15.79 -12.42 7.71
CA GLN A 108 -15.62 -11.09 7.10
C GLN A 108 -14.19 -10.91 6.59
N PRO A 109 -14.01 -10.37 5.36
CA PRO A 109 -12.69 -10.17 4.77
C PRO A 109 -11.93 -9.01 5.39
N ARG A 110 -10.60 -9.07 5.27
CA ARG A 110 -9.64 -8.01 5.66
C ARG A 110 -8.51 -7.95 4.64
N VAL A 111 -7.88 -6.78 4.48
CA VAL A 111 -6.62 -6.64 3.72
C VAL A 111 -5.44 -6.43 4.68
N PRO A 112 -4.34 -7.18 4.54
CA PRO A 112 -4.26 -8.48 3.87
C PRO A 112 -4.89 -9.57 4.74
N SER A 113 -5.49 -10.57 4.11
CA SER A 113 -5.87 -11.83 4.75
C SER A 113 -5.76 -12.97 3.75
N ILE A 114 -5.69 -14.19 4.26
CA ILE A 114 -5.75 -15.39 3.45
C ILE A 114 -7.22 -15.76 3.30
N ILE A 115 -7.72 -15.81 2.07
CA ILE A 115 -9.02 -16.43 1.80
C ILE A 115 -8.84 -17.96 1.76
N VAL A 116 -9.75 -18.69 2.39
CA VAL A 116 -9.87 -20.14 2.28
C VAL A 116 -11.23 -20.44 1.68
N ILE A 117 -11.24 -21.17 0.56
CA ILE A 117 -12.45 -21.65 -0.11
C ILE A 117 -12.52 -23.15 0.04
N GLN A 118 -13.59 -23.61 0.68
CA GLN A 118 -13.81 -25.01 0.98
C GLN A 118 -14.16 -25.82 -0.29
N PRO A 119 -13.91 -27.15 -0.29
CA PRO A 119 -14.27 -28.01 -1.40
C PRO A 119 -15.74 -27.88 -1.83
N GLY A 120 -15.98 -27.88 -3.14
CA GLY A 120 -17.33 -27.75 -3.71
C GLY A 120 -17.85 -26.31 -3.79
N HIS A 121 -17.09 -25.31 -3.35
CA HIS A 121 -17.43 -23.90 -3.46
C HIS A 121 -16.60 -23.19 -4.53
N GLN A 122 -17.24 -22.32 -5.32
CA GLN A 122 -16.58 -21.44 -6.30
C GLN A 122 -15.62 -22.17 -7.27
N GLY A 123 -15.95 -23.41 -7.67
CA GLY A 123 -15.13 -24.21 -8.58
C GLY A 123 -13.96 -24.96 -7.93
N CYS A 124 -13.82 -24.93 -6.60
CA CYS A 124 -12.73 -25.59 -5.90
C CYS A 124 -12.95 -27.12 -5.79
N GLY A 125 -11.91 -27.89 -6.14
CA GLY A 125 -11.87 -29.34 -5.98
C GLY A 125 -11.67 -29.80 -4.52
N ALA A 126 -11.37 -31.08 -4.33
CA ALA A 126 -11.25 -31.72 -3.01
C ALA A 126 -10.18 -31.09 -2.09
N ALA A 127 -9.12 -30.52 -2.67
CA ALA A 127 -8.07 -29.84 -1.92
C ALA A 127 -8.52 -28.50 -1.33
N GLY A 128 -9.64 -27.92 -1.80
CA GLY A 128 -10.01 -26.52 -1.55
C GLY A 128 -9.13 -25.55 -2.34
N HIS A 129 -9.21 -24.26 -2.01
CA HIS A 129 -8.33 -23.23 -2.56
C HIS A 129 -7.96 -22.19 -1.50
N VAL A 130 -6.75 -21.64 -1.58
CA VAL A 130 -6.34 -20.48 -0.80
C VAL A 130 -5.69 -19.41 -1.67
N GLY A 131 -5.86 -18.16 -1.29
CA GLY A 131 -5.25 -17.01 -1.97
C GLY A 131 -5.11 -15.84 -1.03
N ILE A 132 -4.50 -14.75 -1.51
CA ILE A 132 -4.35 -13.53 -0.71
C ILE A 132 -5.35 -12.48 -1.16
N VAL A 133 -6.10 -11.95 -0.20
CA VAL A 133 -6.98 -10.81 -0.39
C VAL A 133 -6.13 -9.54 -0.51
N GLU A 134 -6.02 -9.04 -1.73
CA GLU A 134 -5.27 -7.82 -2.06
C GLU A 134 -6.18 -6.57 -1.97
N ARG A 135 -7.48 -6.74 -2.20
CA ARG A 135 -8.49 -5.66 -2.11
C ARG A 135 -9.89 -6.22 -1.83
N ILE A 136 -10.72 -5.46 -1.12
CA ILE A 136 -12.16 -5.71 -0.97
C ILE A 136 -12.90 -4.76 -1.92
N ASN A 137 -13.78 -5.31 -2.76
CA ASN A 137 -14.56 -4.54 -3.73
C ASN A 137 -15.84 -3.98 -3.09
N SER A 138 -16.47 -2.99 -3.73
CA SER A 138 -17.68 -2.33 -3.22
C SER A 138 -18.91 -3.25 -3.14
N ASP A 139 -18.94 -4.32 -3.93
CA ASP A 139 -19.98 -5.34 -3.92
C ASP A 139 -19.77 -6.42 -2.83
N GLY A 140 -18.69 -6.32 -2.04
CA GLY A 140 -18.33 -7.27 -1.01
C GLY A 140 -17.57 -8.51 -1.49
N SER A 141 -17.29 -8.63 -2.80
CA SER A 141 -16.33 -9.61 -3.31
C SER A 141 -14.89 -9.20 -2.96
N VAL A 142 -13.96 -10.14 -3.01
CA VAL A 142 -12.54 -9.90 -2.73
C VAL A 142 -11.70 -10.17 -3.96
N TYR A 143 -10.85 -9.21 -4.32
CA TYR A 143 -9.85 -9.37 -5.37
C TYR A 143 -8.60 -10.02 -4.78
N THR A 144 -8.16 -11.12 -5.40
CA THR A 144 -7.11 -11.96 -4.86
C THR A 144 -5.94 -12.19 -5.82
N SER A 145 -4.77 -12.48 -5.25
CA SER A 145 -3.62 -13.06 -5.95
C SER A 145 -3.50 -14.54 -5.61
N ASN A 146 -3.24 -15.37 -6.62
CA ASN A 146 -3.32 -16.82 -6.50
C ASN A 146 -2.27 -17.53 -7.37
N TRP A 147 -1.92 -18.75 -6.97
CA TRP A 147 -1.35 -19.77 -7.84
C TRP A 147 -2.30 -20.96 -7.94
N ASN A 148 -2.14 -21.74 -9.02
CA ASN A 148 -2.90 -22.95 -9.31
C ASN A 148 -4.43 -22.84 -9.20
N PHE A 149 -4.96 -21.66 -9.55
CA PHE A 149 -6.38 -21.42 -9.77
C PHE A 149 -6.53 -20.52 -10.98
N GLU A 150 -7.45 -20.83 -11.89
CA GLU A 150 -7.56 -20.13 -13.16
C GLU A 150 -8.58 -19.00 -13.12
N PHE A 151 -8.17 -17.83 -13.62
CA PHE A 151 -9.05 -16.71 -13.96
C PHE A 151 -8.74 -16.27 -15.38
N ASP A 152 -9.77 -16.15 -16.23
CA ASP A 152 -9.66 -15.69 -17.62
C ASP A 152 -8.54 -16.40 -18.43
N GLY A 153 -8.40 -17.73 -18.27
CA GLY A 153 -7.38 -18.50 -18.97
C GLY A 153 -5.96 -18.42 -18.37
N LYS A 154 -5.79 -17.77 -17.22
CA LYS A 154 -4.49 -17.61 -16.54
C LYS A 154 -4.50 -18.28 -15.19
N GLY A 155 -3.51 -19.11 -14.92
CA GLY A 155 -3.35 -19.86 -13.68
C GLY A 155 -2.53 -21.13 -13.92
N GLY A 156 -2.58 -22.05 -12.96
CA GLY A 156 -1.76 -23.26 -12.95
C GLY A 156 -0.56 -23.17 -12.02
N LEU A 157 0.23 -24.24 -11.97
CA LEU A 157 1.40 -24.31 -11.11
C LEU A 157 2.40 -23.20 -11.43
N TYR A 158 2.91 -22.55 -10.38
CA TYR A 158 3.87 -21.44 -10.46
C TYR A 158 3.41 -20.24 -11.30
N THR A 159 2.13 -20.18 -11.66
CA THR A 159 1.59 -19.19 -12.60
C THR A 159 0.61 -18.30 -11.86
N MET A 160 0.90 -17.00 -11.85
CA MET A 160 0.06 -16.00 -11.20
C MET A 160 -1.29 -15.88 -11.89
N SER A 161 -2.36 -15.89 -11.09
CA SER A 161 -3.68 -15.45 -11.52
C SER A 161 -4.25 -14.44 -10.54
N TYR A 162 -5.09 -13.55 -11.06
CA TYR A 162 -5.82 -12.57 -10.28
C TYR A 162 -7.29 -12.63 -10.64
N GLY A 163 -8.15 -12.52 -9.64
CA GLY A 163 -9.58 -12.57 -9.86
C GLY A 163 -10.36 -12.27 -8.59
N ASN A 164 -11.68 -12.24 -8.73
CA ASN A 164 -12.57 -11.98 -7.60
C ASN A 164 -13.19 -13.29 -7.10
N PHE A 165 -13.17 -13.47 -5.79
CA PHE A 165 -14.00 -14.47 -5.12
C PHE A 165 -15.11 -13.80 -4.34
N ASN A 166 -16.26 -14.46 -4.26
CA ASN A 166 -17.36 -14.05 -3.41
C ASN A 166 -17.08 -14.40 -1.94
N THR A 167 -17.61 -13.59 -1.03
CA THR A 167 -17.68 -13.91 0.40
C THR A 167 -18.91 -14.79 0.68
N GLY A 168 -19.00 -15.38 1.88
CA GLY A 168 -20.18 -16.14 2.32
C GLY A 168 -19.92 -17.62 2.52
N ASN A 169 -20.92 -18.46 2.23
CA ASN A 169 -20.87 -19.90 2.53
C ASN A 169 -19.66 -20.60 1.89
N GLY A 170 -18.95 -21.40 2.69
CA GLY A 170 -17.76 -22.12 2.27
C GLY A 170 -16.49 -21.26 2.18
N VAL A 171 -16.56 -19.98 2.58
CA VAL A 171 -15.43 -19.06 2.56
C VAL A 171 -15.11 -18.59 3.97
N THR A 172 -13.83 -18.61 4.32
CA THR A 172 -13.32 -18.00 5.55
C THR A 172 -12.07 -17.20 5.28
N PHE A 173 -11.75 -16.27 6.18
CA PHE A 173 -10.58 -15.41 6.11
C PHE A 173 -9.70 -15.65 7.32
N LEU A 174 -8.40 -15.80 7.08
CA LEU A 174 -7.39 -16.04 8.11
C LEU A 174 -6.40 -14.89 8.17
N TRP A 175 -6.06 -14.46 9.38
CA TRP A 175 -4.95 -13.54 9.63
C TRP A 175 -4.39 -13.73 11.04
N HIS A 176 -3.26 -13.10 11.33
CA HIS A 176 -2.69 -12.98 12.66
C HIS A 176 -2.56 -11.50 13.09
#